data_AF-A0A356C0L6-F1
#
_entry.id   AF-A0A356C0L6-F1
#
_cell.length_a   1.000
_cell.length_b   1.000
_cell.length_c   1.000
_cell.angle_alpha   90.00
_cell.angle_beta   90.00
_cell.angle_gamma   90.00
#
_symmetry.space_group_name_H-M   'P 1'
#
loop_
_entity.id
_entity.type
_entity.pdbx_description
1 polymer ?
#
loop_
_entity_poly.entity_id
_entity_poly.type
_entity_poly.pdbx_seq_one_letter_code
_entity_poly.pdbx_strand_id
1 'polypeptide(L)'
;MKGNPEKITKGADHLGQTCIVCQKEISPEDEVVACPRCHCIHHANCWRSKGGCGKTGCPQVAQAVKGERPKGDGPPPPVSKKVVFGGVLVAFAVILLLVFWPKPPDPAMGRAKIVVFGEAYYELNESMTKLADTYNATSEETYIDLQLLPPGTMDTKLVVLIAANEAPDVIAIDDDRFEHFREQEVMLPLGEDESGIPIYGIQHPGQLSQLVVWHATRYPVQALEVLHYFADHIPPADLDLLREVERDSLPFGTIE
;
A
#
# COMPACT_ATOMS: atom_id res chain seq x y z
N MET A 1 16.47 -40.49 29.49
CA MET A 1 17.56 -40.13 30.42
C MET A 1 17.25 -40.77 31.76
N LYS A 2 18.24 -41.50 32.30
CA LYS A 2 18.15 -42.32 33.51
C LYS A 2 17.87 -41.45 34.74
N GLY A 3 17.02 -41.96 35.63
CA GLY A 3 16.46 -41.24 36.77
C GLY A 3 17.52 -40.69 37.72
N ASN A 4 17.25 -39.52 38.28
CA ASN A 4 17.98 -39.00 39.42
C ASN A 4 17.10 -39.20 40.66
N PRO A 5 17.52 -40.00 41.66
CA PRO A 5 16.69 -40.30 42.82
C PRO A 5 16.63 -39.06 43.71
N GLU A 6 15.51 -38.35 43.64
CA GLU A 6 15.18 -37.32 44.62
C GLU A 6 15.03 -38.03 45.97
N LYS A 7 16.05 -37.92 46.82
CA LYS A 7 16.05 -38.58 48.13
C LYS A 7 15.09 -37.81 49.04
N ILE A 8 13.92 -38.39 49.26
CA ILE A 8 13.01 -37.93 50.30
C ILE A 8 13.65 -38.28 51.64
N THR A 9 13.78 -37.27 52.50
CA THR A 9 14.36 -37.34 53.84
C THR A 9 13.32 -36.89 54.87
N LYS A 10 13.54 -37.17 56.14
CA LYS A 10 12.68 -36.68 57.21
C LYS A 10 13.04 -35.24 57.55
N GLY A 11 12.05 -34.44 57.91
CA GLY A 11 12.20 -33.04 58.26
C GLY A 11 13.02 -32.81 59.54
N ALA A 12 13.19 -33.84 60.37
CA ALA A 12 14.10 -33.83 61.52
C ALA A 12 15.54 -33.44 61.15
N ASP A 13 16.00 -33.73 59.93
CA ASP A 13 17.34 -33.39 59.46
C ASP A 13 17.45 -31.94 58.93
N HIS A 14 16.31 -31.23 58.83
CA HIS A 14 16.17 -29.92 58.18
C HIS A 14 15.41 -28.90 59.03
N LEU A 15 15.40 -29.08 60.36
CA LEU A 15 14.74 -28.18 61.31
C LEU A 15 15.29 -26.75 61.21
N GLY A 16 14.39 -25.77 61.33
CA GLY A 16 14.70 -24.34 61.20
C GLY A 16 14.90 -23.86 59.76
N GLN A 17 14.80 -24.74 58.76
CA GLN A 17 14.79 -24.36 57.35
C GLN A 17 13.34 -24.18 56.88
N THR A 18 13.13 -23.35 55.85
CA THR A 18 11.80 -23.09 55.28
C THR A 18 11.69 -23.65 53.86
N CYS A 19 10.51 -24.15 53.53
CA CYS A 19 10.21 -24.59 52.18
C CYS A 19 10.12 -23.37 51.25
N ILE A 20 10.94 -23.31 50.19
CA ILE A 20 10.99 -22.15 49.29
C ILE A 20 9.71 -21.93 48.46
N VAL A 21 8.78 -22.90 48.44
CA VAL A 21 7.51 -22.81 47.70
C VAL A 21 6.39 -22.26 48.57
N CYS A 22 6.15 -22.87 49.75
CA CYS A 22 5.06 -22.46 50.64
C CYS A 22 5.50 -21.52 51.76
N GLN A 23 6.81 -21.30 51.92
CA GLN A 23 7.45 -20.45 52.93
C GLN A 23 7.17 -20.85 54.39
N LYS A 24 6.66 -22.07 54.62
CA LYS A 24 6.46 -22.63 55.96
C LYS A 24 7.75 -23.31 56.45
N GLU A 25 7.95 -23.28 57.76
CA GLU A 25 9.04 -24.02 58.43
C GLU A 25 8.86 -25.53 58.27
N ILE A 26 9.98 -26.25 58.20
CA ILE A 26 10.02 -27.70 58.19
C ILE A 26 9.84 -28.24 59.61
N SER A 27 8.82 -29.08 59.80
CA SER A 27 8.58 -29.83 61.03
C SER A 27 9.36 -31.16 61.05
N PRO A 28 9.65 -31.74 62.22
CA PRO A 28 10.39 -33.00 62.32
C PRO A 28 9.78 -34.17 61.54
N GLU A 29 8.45 -34.18 61.44
CA GLU A 29 7.66 -35.23 60.80
C GLU A 29 7.41 -34.98 59.31
N ASP A 30 7.85 -33.85 58.76
CA ASP A 30 7.62 -33.53 57.35
C ASP A 30 8.47 -34.42 56.43
N GLU A 31 7.94 -34.82 55.28
CA GLU A 31 8.76 -35.35 54.20
C GLU A 31 9.40 -34.19 53.43
N VAL A 32 10.73 -34.24 53.30
CA VAL A 32 11.52 -33.17 52.73
C VAL A 32 12.34 -33.64 51.55
N VAL A 33 12.40 -32.82 50.51
CA VAL A 33 13.28 -32.99 49.36
C VAL A 33 14.22 -31.79 49.31
N ALA A 34 15.53 -32.07 49.33
CA ALA A 34 16.54 -31.07 49.03
C ALA A 34 16.84 -31.11 47.52
N CYS A 35 16.76 -29.97 46.86
CA CYS A 35 17.08 -29.89 45.44
C CYS A 35 18.53 -30.36 45.20
N PRO A 36 18.79 -31.35 44.33
CA PRO A 36 20.15 -31.84 44.10
C PRO A 36 21.07 -30.81 43.41
N ARG A 37 20.53 -29.67 42.95
CA ARG A 37 21.27 -28.64 42.21
C ARG A 37 21.50 -27.36 42.99
N CYS A 38 20.46 -26.84 43.65
CA CYS A 38 20.57 -25.59 44.40
C CYS A 38 20.47 -25.78 45.91
N HIS A 39 20.26 -27.02 46.37
CA HIS A 39 20.13 -27.42 47.77
C HIS A 39 19.03 -26.69 48.56
N CYS A 40 18.15 -25.95 47.89
CA CYS A 40 16.96 -25.40 48.53
C CYS A 40 16.04 -26.53 48.99
N ILE A 41 15.39 -26.28 50.12
CA ILE A 41 14.51 -27.22 50.79
C ILE A 41 13.08 -27.04 50.32
N HIS A 42 12.40 -28.17 50.15
CA HIS A 42 11.01 -28.26 49.75
C HIS A 42 10.33 -29.32 50.58
N HIS A 43 9.09 -29.07 51.03
CA HIS A 43 8.21 -30.18 51.37
C HIS A 43 8.06 -31.09 50.15
N ALA A 44 8.06 -32.40 50.35
CA ALA A 44 7.92 -33.37 49.26
C ALA A 44 6.66 -33.11 48.43
N ASN A 45 5.56 -32.70 49.07
CA ASN A 45 4.33 -32.32 48.39
C ASN A 45 4.47 -31.04 47.55
N CYS A 46 5.16 -30.02 48.06
CA CYS A 46 5.42 -28.78 47.32
C CYS A 46 6.36 -29.00 46.12
N TRP A 47 7.34 -29.90 46.29
CA TRP A 47 8.23 -30.33 45.21
C TRP A 47 7.45 -31.06 44.11
N ARG A 48 6.60 -32.03 44.47
CA ARG A 48 5.75 -32.76 43.51
C ARG A 48 4.75 -31.83 42.81
N SER A 49 4.09 -30.95 43.54
CA SER A 49 3.03 -30.08 43.00
C SER A 49 3.58 -29.04 42.01
N LYS A 50 4.75 -28.46 42.30
CA LYS A 50 5.41 -27.53 41.38
C LYS A 50 6.10 -28.24 40.21
N GLY A 51 6.24 -29.57 40.30
CA GLY A 51 7.04 -30.37 39.40
C GLY A 51 8.50 -29.92 39.51
N GLY A 52 9.15 -30.12 40.65
CA GLY A 52 10.57 -29.81 40.84
C GLY A 52 10.86 -28.53 41.63
N CYS A 53 12.06 -27.97 41.43
CA CYS A 53 12.59 -26.91 42.28
C CYS A 53 11.80 -25.60 42.16
N GLY A 54 11.39 -25.07 43.32
CA GLY A 54 10.70 -23.79 43.38
C GLY A 54 11.53 -22.51 43.27
N LYS A 55 12.86 -22.59 43.26
CA LYS A 55 13.75 -21.42 43.18
C LYS A 55 13.78 -20.86 41.76
N THR A 56 13.50 -19.57 41.61
CA THR A 56 13.64 -18.86 40.33
C THR A 56 15.05 -19.06 39.76
N GLY A 57 15.12 -19.48 38.49
CA GLY A 57 16.39 -19.73 37.80
C GLY A 57 17.05 -21.09 38.09
N CYS A 58 16.47 -21.96 38.91
CA CYS A 58 16.99 -23.31 39.06
C CYS A 58 16.58 -24.18 37.85
N PRO A 59 17.53 -24.78 37.11
CA PRO A 59 17.20 -25.62 35.95
C PRO A 59 16.57 -26.97 36.33
N GLN A 60 16.42 -27.25 37.63
CA GLN A 60 15.71 -28.42 38.17
C GLN A 60 14.21 -28.16 38.40
N VAL A 61 13.65 -27.09 37.84
CA VAL A 61 12.20 -26.96 37.67
C VAL A 61 11.81 -28.04 36.65
N ALA A 62 11.21 -29.14 37.12
CA ALA A 62 10.83 -30.25 36.27
C ALA A 62 9.80 -29.78 35.24
N GLN A 63 9.84 -30.51 34.12
CA GLN A 63 8.99 -30.31 32.95
C GLN A 63 7.55 -30.04 33.39
N ALA A 64 6.97 -28.98 32.84
CA ALA A 64 5.55 -28.68 32.96
C ALA A 64 4.78 -29.99 32.85
N VAL A 65 4.02 -30.34 33.89
CA VAL A 65 3.05 -31.42 33.82
C VAL A 65 2.12 -31.02 32.69
N LYS A 66 2.36 -31.57 31.49
CA LYS A 66 1.41 -31.49 30.39
C LYS A 66 0.19 -32.19 30.94
N GLY A 67 -0.78 -31.41 31.41
CA GLY A 67 -2.14 -31.89 31.55
C GLY A 67 -2.51 -32.59 30.24
N GLU A 68 -3.36 -33.62 30.34
CA GLU A 68 -3.87 -34.29 29.15
C GLU A 68 -4.32 -33.20 28.18
N ARG A 69 -3.74 -33.24 26.96
CA ARG A 69 -4.21 -32.34 25.90
C ARG A 69 -5.73 -32.56 25.84
N PRO A 70 -6.55 -31.49 25.90
CA PRO A 70 -7.98 -31.65 25.68
C PRO A 70 -8.12 -32.48 24.40
N LYS A 71 -9.01 -33.47 24.43
CA LYS A 71 -9.21 -34.41 23.33
C LYS A 71 -9.45 -33.56 22.08
N GLY A 72 -8.40 -33.36 21.30
CA GLY A 72 -8.49 -32.52 20.12
C GLY A 72 -9.58 -33.14 19.27
N ASP A 73 -10.47 -32.31 18.74
CA ASP A 73 -11.28 -32.73 17.61
C ASP A 73 -10.30 -33.37 16.64
N GLY A 74 -10.49 -34.66 16.37
CA GLY A 74 -9.51 -35.46 15.65
C GLY A 74 -9.13 -34.80 14.31
N PRO A 75 -8.16 -35.37 13.56
CA PRO A 75 -7.90 -34.88 12.21
C PRO A 75 -9.24 -34.71 11.49
N PRO A 76 -9.48 -33.54 10.86
CA PRO A 76 -10.76 -33.26 10.24
C PRO A 76 -11.12 -34.44 9.33
N PRO A 77 -12.40 -34.87 9.30
CA PRO A 77 -12.79 -36.02 8.51
C PRO A 77 -12.27 -35.84 7.08
N PRO A 78 -11.67 -36.88 6.48
CA PRO A 78 -11.10 -36.75 5.15
C PRO A 78 -12.19 -36.30 4.18
N VAL A 79 -12.02 -35.10 3.63
CA VAL A 79 -12.94 -34.56 2.64
C VAL A 79 -13.00 -35.52 1.46
N SER A 80 -14.21 -35.88 1.03
CA SER A 80 -14.36 -36.83 -0.08
C SER A 80 -13.75 -36.26 -1.36
N LYS A 81 -13.12 -37.11 -2.18
CA LYS A 81 -12.54 -36.70 -3.47
C LYS A 81 -13.55 -35.99 -4.37
N LYS A 82 -14.84 -36.31 -4.26
CA LYS A 82 -15.93 -35.66 -5.00
C LYS A 82 -16.15 -34.21 -4.57
N VAL A 83 -16.04 -33.92 -3.27
CA VAL A 83 -16.14 -32.55 -2.74
C VAL A 83 -14.95 -31.70 -3.17
N VAL A 84 -13.74 -32.26 -3.10
CA VAL A 84 -12.52 -31.58 -3.58
C VAL A 84 -12.62 -31.30 -5.07
N PHE A 85 -12.98 -32.30 -5.88
CA PHE A 85 -13.10 -32.15 -7.33
C PHE A 85 -14.22 -31.17 -7.71
N GLY A 86 -15.34 -31.20 -6.99
CA GLY A 86 -16.43 -30.23 -7.15
C GLY A 86 -15.99 -28.81 -6.81
N GLY A 87 -15.26 -28.61 -5.71
CA GLY A 87 -14.70 -27.31 -5.33
C GLY A 87 -13.72 -26.77 -6.37
N VAL A 88 -12.84 -27.62 -6.91
CA VAL A 88 -11.91 -27.25 -7.98
C VAL A 88 -12.66 -26.90 -9.27
N LEU A 89 -13.68 -27.66 -9.64
CA LEU A 89 -14.52 -27.37 -10.81
C LEU A 89 -15.24 -26.03 -10.69
N VAL A 90 -15.80 -25.73 -9.51
CA VAL A 90 -16.47 -24.45 -9.24
C VAL A 90 -15.47 -23.30 -9.32
N ALA A 91 -14.30 -23.43 -8.68
CA ALA A 91 -13.26 -22.41 -8.75
C ALA A 91 -12.80 -22.17 -10.19
N PHE A 92 -12.61 -23.25 -10.96
CA PHE A 92 -12.25 -23.17 -12.37
C PHE A 92 -13.36 -22.50 -13.21
N ALA A 93 -14.62 -22.86 -12.98
CA ALA A 93 -15.75 -22.23 -13.65
C ALA A 93 -15.86 -20.73 -13.33
N VAL A 94 -15.59 -20.32 -12.09
CA VAL A 94 -15.55 -18.91 -11.69
C VAL A 94 -14.39 -18.17 -12.37
N ILE A 95 -13.19 -18.77 -12.42
CA ILE A 95 -12.05 -18.18 -13.12
C ILE A 95 -12.35 -18.02 -14.61
N LEU A 96 -12.89 -19.06 -15.26
CA LEU A 96 -13.32 -18.98 -16.65
C LEU A 96 -14.36 -17.89 -16.84
N LEU A 97 -15.36 -17.83 -15.97
CA LEU A 97 -16.40 -16.81 -16.02
C LEU A 97 -15.80 -15.39 -15.86
N LEU A 98 -14.79 -15.19 -15.01
CA LEU A 98 -14.11 -13.89 -14.88
C LEU A 98 -13.26 -13.53 -16.10
N VAL A 99 -12.57 -14.50 -16.70
CA VAL A 99 -11.72 -14.31 -17.89
C VAL A 99 -12.57 -14.05 -19.14
N PHE A 100 -13.69 -14.76 -19.27
CA PHE A 100 -14.59 -14.69 -20.41
C PHE A 100 -15.79 -13.75 -20.17
N TRP A 101 -15.86 -13.07 -19.03
CA TRP A 101 -16.85 -12.01 -18.83
C TRP A 101 -16.57 -10.91 -19.87
N PRO A 102 -17.58 -10.48 -20.66
CA PRO A 102 -17.38 -9.44 -21.65
C PRO A 102 -16.80 -8.19 -20.96
N LYS A 103 -15.61 -7.76 -21.40
CA LYS A 103 -15.04 -6.50 -20.91
C LYS A 103 -16.09 -5.40 -21.10
N PRO A 104 -16.22 -4.46 -20.14
CA PRO A 104 -17.08 -3.32 -20.35
C PRO A 104 -16.76 -2.69 -21.71
N PRO A 105 -17.79 -2.26 -22.46
CA PRO A 105 -17.58 -1.68 -23.78
C PRO A 105 -16.55 -0.55 -23.66
N ASP A 106 -15.59 -0.52 -24.57
CA ASP A 106 -14.59 0.56 -24.64
C ASP A 106 -15.34 1.89 -24.65
N PRO A 107 -15.11 2.79 -23.68
CA PRO A 107 -15.86 4.05 -23.59
C PRO A 107 -15.66 4.94 -24.82
N ALA A 108 -14.56 4.77 -25.55
CA ALA A 108 -14.35 5.46 -26.82
C ALA A 108 -15.30 4.95 -27.93
N MET A 109 -15.82 3.72 -27.84
CA MET A 109 -16.72 3.11 -28.83
C MET A 109 -16.21 3.20 -30.28
N GLY A 110 -14.89 3.12 -30.49
CA GLY A 110 -14.25 3.24 -31.79
C GLY A 110 -13.80 4.66 -32.18
N ARG A 111 -14.09 5.67 -31.36
CA ARG A 111 -13.56 7.03 -31.48
C ARG A 111 -12.05 7.08 -31.20
N ALA A 112 -11.39 8.12 -31.69
CA ALA A 112 -10.02 8.45 -31.31
C ALA A 112 -9.98 8.78 -29.80
N LYS A 113 -9.34 7.92 -29.02
CA LYS A 113 -9.17 8.13 -27.59
C LYS A 113 -7.97 9.05 -27.34
N ILE A 114 -8.23 10.22 -26.77
CA ILE A 114 -7.22 11.22 -26.40
C ILE A 114 -7.10 11.28 -24.88
N VAL A 115 -5.93 10.93 -24.36
CA VAL A 115 -5.67 10.97 -22.93
C VAL A 115 -5.18 12.37 -22.54
N VAL A 116 -5.91 13.01 -21.64
CA VAL A 116 -5.55 14.32 -21.08
C VAL A 116 -5.07 14.10 -19.65
N PHE A 117 -3.86 14.51 -19.35
CA PHE A 117 -3.19 14.21 -18.09
C PHE A 117 -2.65 15.47 -17.43
N GLY A 118 -2.83 15.59 -16.12
CA GLY A 118 -2.38 16.77 -15.39
C GLY A 118 -2.68 16.69 -13.90
N GLU A 119 -2.25 17.71 -13.17
CA GLU A 119 -2.69 17.91 -11.79
C GLU A 119 -3.91 18.84 -11.75
N ALA A 120 -4.76 18.62 -10.76
CA ALA A 120 -5.88 19.51 -10.48
C ALA A 120 -6.28 19.44 -9.00
N TYR A 121 -6.56 20.61 -8.44
CA TYR A 121 -7.32 20.72 -7.19
C TYR A 121 -8.80 20.43 -7.44
N TYR A 122 -9.60 20.36 -6.37
CA TYR A 122 -10.98 19.91 -6.41
C TYR A 122 -11.83 20.70 -7.43
N GLU A 123 -11.78 22.04 -7.37
CA GLU A 123 -12.60 22.93 -8.20
C GLU A 123 -12.25 22.80 -9.68
N LEU A 124 -10.96 22.77 -10.00
CA LEU A 124 -10.49 22.59 -11.38
C LEU A 124 -10.86 21.19 -11.89
N ASN A 125 -10.71 20.16 -11.06
CA ASN A 125 -11.08 18.80 -11.39
C ASN A 125 -12.57 18.67 -11.72
N GLU A 126 -13.46 19.27 -10.92
CA GLU A 126 -14.89 19.31 -11.21
C GLU A 126 -15.18 20.00 -12.54
N SER A 127 -14.56 21.16 -12.78
CA SER A 127 -14.75 21.91 -14.01
C SER A 127 -14.27 21.13 -15.25
N MET A 128 -13.07 20.57 -15.22
CA MET A 128 -12.52 19.82 -16.35
C MET A 128 -13.28 18.52 -16.61
N THR A 129 -13.72 17.82 -15.56
CA THR A 129 -14.56 16.61 -15.70
C THR A 129 -15.85 16.95 -16.43
N LYS A 130 -16.53 18.04 -16.05
CA LYS A 130 -17.74 18.48 -16.72
C LYS A 130 -17.51 18.85 -18.19
N LEU A 131 -16.37 19.49 -18.51
CA LEU A 131 -16.00 19.79 -19.90
C LEU A 131 -15.76 18.51 -20.71
N ALA A 132 -14.99 17.56 -20.17
CA ALA A 132 -14.74 16.28 -20.82
C ALA A 132 -16.04 15.50 -21.07
N ASP A 133 -16.93 15.43 -20.06
CA ASP A 133 -18.23 14.76 -20.20
C ASP A 133 -19.11 15.42 -21.27
N THR A 134 -19.12 16.76 -21.31
CA THR A 134 -19.89 17.53 -22.30
C THR A 134 -19.37 17.27 -23.71
N TYR A 135 -18.04 17.34 -23.89
CA TYR A 135 -17.39 17.05 -25.17
C TYR A 135 -17.64 15.60 -25.61
N ASN A 136 -17.50 14.65 -24.69
CA ASN A 136 -17.70 13.23 -24.97
C ASN A 136 -19.14 12.87 -25.33
N ALA A 137 -20.12 13.64 -24.86
CA ALA A 137 -21.53 13.47 -25.20
C ALA A 137 -21.87 13.99 -26.60
N THR A 138 -21.10 14.94 -27.14
CA THR A 138 -21.38 15.59 -28.42
C THR A 138 -20.44 15.15 -29.55
N SER A 139 -19.23 14.71 -29.23
CA SER A 139 -18.22 14.34 -30.22
C SER A 139 -18.45 12.94 -30.79
N GLU A 140 -18.56 12.85 -32.11
CA GLU A 140 -18.71 11.60 -32.86
C GLU A 140 -17.37 10.91 -33.17
N GLU A 141 -16.26 11.66 -33.18
CA GLU A 141 -14.96 11.18 -33.65
C GLU A 141 -13.93 11.03 -32.53
N THR A 142 -14.04 11.82 -31.46
CA THR A 142 -13.02 11.94 -30.41
C THR A 142 -13.63 11.62 -29.05
N TYR A 143 -12.87 10.89 -28.23
CA TYR A 143 -13.21 10.62 -26.84
C TYR A 143 -12.06 11.07 -25.93
N ILE A 144 -12.37 11.98 -25.01
CA ILE A 144 -11.44 12.48 -23.99
C ILE A 144 -11.43 11.51 -22.81
N ASP A 145 -10.27 10.93 -22.54
CA ASP A 145 -9.98 10.20 -21.31
C ASP A 145 -9.21 11.12 -20.36
N LEU A 146 -9.95 11.76 -19.45
CA LEU A 146 -9.41 12.73 -18.51
C LEU A 146 -8.81 12.02 -17.29
N GLN A 147 -7.52 12.22 -17.06
CA GLN A 147 -6.75 11.61 -15.99
C GLN A 147 -6.05 12.67 -15.15
N LEU A 148 -6.80 13.25 -14.21
CA LEU A 148 -6.27 14.26 -13.29
C LEU A 148 -5.75 13.62 -12.00
N LEU A 149 -4.67 14.17 -11.49
CA LEU A 149 -4.03 13.73 -10.25
C LEU A 149 -4.09 14.81 -9.17
N PRO A 150 -4.03 14.41 -7.89
CA PRO A 150 -3.71 15.34 -6.83
C PRO A 150 -2.31 15.95 -7.02
N PRO A 151 -2.10 17.20 -6.58
CA PRO A 151 -0.82 17.88 -6.71
C PRO A 151 0.37 17.13 -6.12
N GLY A 152 1.53 17.26 -6.75
CA GLY A 152 2.81 16.70 -6.32
C GLY A 152 3.03 15.21 -6.64
N THR A 153 2.20 14.61 -7.49
CA THR A 153 2.30 13.17 -7.83
C THR A 153 2.45 12.90 -9.32
N MET A 154 2.27 13.92 -10.16
CA MET A 154 2.25 13.79 -11.61
C MET A 154 3.55 13.30 -12.20
N ASP A 155 4.68 13.90 -11.80
CA ASP A 155 5.99 13.63 -12.39
C ASP A 155 6.37 12.14 -12.34
N THR A 156 6.16 11.50 -11.19
CA THR A 156 6.48 10.08 -11.04
C THR A 156 5.62 9.21 -11.97
N LYS A 157 4.31 9.51 -12.07
CA LYS A 157 3.41 8.75 -12.94
C LYS A 157 3.71 9.02 -14.42
N LEU A 158 3.98 10.27 -14.79
CA LEU A 158 4.29 10.65 -16.17
C LEU A 158 5.53 9.92 -16.69
N VAL A 159 6.61 9.89 -15.91
CA VAL A 159 7.84 9.16 -16.27
C VAL A 159 7.57 7.67 -16.47
N VAL A 160 6.76 7.06 -15.59
CA VAL A 160 6.38 5.64 -15.73
C VAL A 160 5.60 5.38 -17.02
N LEU A 161 4.62 6.24 -17.33
CA LEU A 161 3.82 6.12 -18.56
C LEU A 161 4.69 6.28 -19.82
N ILE A 162 5.57 7.27 -19.85
CA ILE A 162 6.52 7.47 -20.96
C ILE A 162 7.43 6.25 -21.12
N ALA A 163 8.00 5.74 -20.03
CA ALA A 163 8.86 4.56 -20.06
C ALA A 163 8.13 3.29 -20.53
N ALA A 164 6.82 3.19 -20.29
CA ALA A 164 5.96 2.13 -20.79
C ALA A 164 5.51 2.33 -22.25
N ASN A 165 5.92 3.41 -22.91
CA ASN A 165 5.42 3.83 -24.23
C ASN A 165 3.89 4.06 -24.25
N GLU A 166 3.37 4.57 -23.14
CA GLU A 166 1.96 4.92 -22.90
C GLU A 166 1.83 6.40 -22.48
N ALA A 167 2.70 7.25 -23.02
CA ALA A 167 2.67 8.69 -22.76
C ALA A 167 1.27 9.27 -23.09
N PRO A 168 0.70 10.12 -22.21
CA PRO A 168 -0.56 10.81 -22.51
C PRO A 168 -0.44 11.73 -23.73
N ASP A 169 -1.57 11.96 -24.41
CA ASP A 169 -1.59 12.75 -25.64
C ASP A 169 -1.50 14.26 -25.36
N VAL A 170 -2.25 14.74 -24.38
CA VAL A 170 -2.24 16.13 -23.91
C VAL A 170 -1.83 16.15 -22.45
N ILE A 171 -0.86 16.99 -22.09
CA ILE A 171 -0.29 17.02 -20.74
C ILE A 171 -0.28 18.47 -20.23
N ALA A 172 -0.72 18.69 -18.99
CA ALA A 172 -0.50 19.94 -18.27
C ALA A 172 0.77 19.80 -17.41
N ILE A 173 1.87 20.44 -17.82
CA ILE A 173 3.18 20.35 -17.15
C ILE A 173 3.61 21.71 -16.58
N ASP A 174 4.30 21.72 -15.45
CA ASP A 174 4.89 22.96 -14.92
C ASP A 174 5.99 23.53 -15.85
N ASP A 175 6.42 24.77 -15.57
CA ASP A 175 7.39 25.48 -16.40
C ASP A 175 8.77 24.78 -16.44
N ASP A 176 9.22 24.19 -15.32
CA ASP A 176 10.49 23.47 -15.26
C ASP A 176 10.47 22.22 -16.17
N ARG A 177 9.39 21.45 -16.11
CA ARG A 177 9.16 20.27 -16.95
C ARG A 177 8.97 20.66 -18.41
N PHE A 178 8.32 21.79 -18.69
CA PHE A 178 8.16 22.34 -20.04
C PHE A 178 9.51 22.61 -20.69
N GLU A 179 10.40 23.33 -20.00
CA GLU A 179 11.74 23.63 -20.51
C GLU A 179 12.53 22.33 -20.76
N HIS A 180 12.46 21.37 -19.85
CA HIS A 180 13.09 20.06 -20.05
C HIS A 180 12.55 19.33 -21.28
N PHE A 181 11.23 19.31 -21.47
CA PHE A 181 10.62 18.66 -22.64
C PHE A 181 10.97 19.39 -23.95
N ARG A 182 11.13 20.71 -23.90
CA ARG A 182 11.53 21.51 -25.06
C ARG A 182 12.96 21.16 -25.49
N GLU A 183 13.87 21.05 -24.54
CA GLU A 183 15.27 20.66 -24.79
C GLU A 183 15.39 19.24 -25.38
N GLN A 184 14.48 18.33 -25.01
CA GLN A 184 14.47 16.95 -25.52
C GLN A 184 13.69 16.79 -26.83
N GLU A 185 13.07 17.86 -27.35
CA GLU A 185 12.26 17.83 -28.58
C GLU A 185 11.11 16.80 -28.54
N VAL A 186 10.50 16.59 -27.36
CA VAL A 186 9.45 15.57 -27.15
C VAL A 186 8.01 16.13 -27.23
N MET A 187 7.86 17.38 -27.68
CA MET A 187 6.55 18.03 -27.83
C MET A 187 6.21 18.24 -29.30
N LEU A 188 4.93 18.05 -29.63
CA LEU A 188 4.39 18.39 -30.94
C LEU A 188 4.26 19.93 -31.03
N PRO A 189 4.69 20.56 -32.14
CA PRO A 189 4.42 21.98 -32.35
C PRO A 189 2.92 22.20 -32.53
N LEU A 190 2.39 23.20 -31.82
CA LEU A 190 0.99 23.62 -31.82
C LEU A 190 0.69 24.61 -32.96
N GLY A 191 1.75 25.21 -33.51
CA GLY A 191 1.69 26.23 -34.56
C GLY A 191 2.97 27.03 -34.61
N GLU A 192 2.93 28.17 -35.27
CA GLU A 192 4.02 29.14 -35.32
C GLU A 192 3.52 30.50 -34.80
N ASP A 193 4.41 31.26 -34.15
CA ASP A 193 4.12 32.63 -33.76
C ASP A 193 4.20 33.61 -34.96
N GLU A 194 3.95 34.90 -34.72
CA GLU A 194 4.05 35.94 -35.76
C GLU A 194 5.44 36.06 -36.39
N SER A 195 6.48 35.52 -35.73
CA SER A 195 7.87 35.51 -36.19
C SER A 195 8.26 34.20 -36.89
N GLY A 196 7.35 33.23 -37.00
CA GLY A 196 7.61 31.91 -37.58
C GLY A 196 8.31 30.93 -36.64
N ILE A 197 8.34 31.22 -35.33
CA ILE A 197 8.93 30.34 -34.31
C ILE A 197 7.86 29.34 -33.84
N PRO A 198 8.18 28.03 -33.79
CA PRO A 198 7.22 27.02 -33.35
C PRO A 198 6.81 27.21 -31.89
N ILE A 199 5.51 27.15 -31.64
CA ILE A 199 4.90 27.19 -30.31
C ILE A 199 4.68 25.74 -29.86
N TYR A 200 5.14 25.39 -28.65
CA TYR A 200 5.03 24.02 -28.13
C TYR A 200 4.07 23.86 -26.94
N GLY A 201 3.63 24.98 -26.35
CA GLY A 201 2.73 24.97 -25.21
C GLY A 201 1.81 26.18 -25.19
N ILE A 202 0.68 26.04 -24.51
CA ILE A 202 -0.25 27.12 -24.20
C ILE A 202 -0.43 27.19 -22.69
N GLN A 203 -0.40 28.39 -22.13
CA GLN A 203 -0.65 28.60 -20.70
C GLN A 203 -2.01 28.00 -20.30
N HIS A 204 -2.00 27.13 -19.30
CA HIS A 204 -3.22 26.58 -18.74
C HIS A 204 -4.04 27.71 -18.08
N PRO A 205 -5.33 27.90 -18.42
CA PRO A 205 -6.11 29.04 -17.91
C PRO A 205 -6.33 29.03 -16.40
N GLY A 206 -6.50 27.83 -15.82
CA GLY A 206 -6.82 27.64 -14.41
C GLY A 206 -5.65 27.41 -13.44
N GLN A 207 -4.39 27.33 -13.91
CA GLN A 207 -3.23 27.01 -13.05
C GLN A 207 -1.90 27.36 -13.74
N LEU A 208 -0.81 27.37 -12.96
CA LEU A 208 0.55 27.65 -13.42
C LEU A 208 1.20 26.42 -14.08
N SER A 209 0.66 26.04 -15.24
CA SER A 209 1.21 24.99 -16.08
C SER A 209 1.03 25.31 -17.56
N GLN A 210 1.79 24.65 -18.42
CA GLN A 210 1.65 24.67 -19.86
C GLN A 210 0.89 23.42 -20.32
N LEU A 211 -0.14 23.60 -21.13
CA LEU A 211 -0.77 22.53 -21.90
C LEU A 211 0.11 22.23 -23.12
N VAL A 212 0.51 20.97 -23.27
CA VAL A 212 1.38 20.51 -24.37
C VAL A 212 0.82 19.25 -25.02
N VAL A 213 1.23 18.98 -26.26
CA VAL A 213 0.91 17.71 -26.95
C VAL A 213 2.17 16.86 -27.07
N TRP A 214 2.06 15.57 -26.74
CA TRP A 214 3.16 14.62 -26.87
C TRP A 214 3.52 14.36 -28.33
N HIS A 215 4.81 14.43 -28.70
CA HIS A 215 5.24 14.36 -30.10
C HIS A 215 4.85 13.07 -30.82
N ALA A 216 4.79 11.94 -30.10
CA ALA A 216 4.49 10.63 -30.66
C ALA A 216 3.02 10.20 -30.47
N THR A 217 2.11 11.14 -30.19
CA THR A 217 0.67 10.84 -30.15
C THR A 217 0.22 10.19 -31.46
N ARG A 218 -0.68 9.21 -31.35
CA ARG A 218 -1.26 8.53 -32.51
C ARG A 218 -2.24 9.41 -33.28
N TYR A 219 -2.81 10.42 -32.61
CA TYR A 219 -3.92 11.23 -33.10
C TYR A 219 -3.59 12.72 -32.97
N PRO A 220 -2.57 13.24 -33.67
CA PRO A 220 -2.06 14.60 -33.45
C PRO A 220 -3.09 15.69 -33.71
N VAL A 221 -3.97 15.51 -34.71
CA VAL A 221 -5.02 16.49 -35.04
C VAL A 221 -6.05 16.56 -33.91
N GLN A 222 -6.52 15.42 -33.43
CA GLN A 222 -7.49 15.34 -32.34
C GLN A 222 -6.89 15.78 -31.00
N ALA A 223 -5.61 15.49 -30.76
CA ALA A 223 -4.90 15.95 -29.56
C ALA A 223 -4.82 17.49 -29.52
N LEU A 224 -4.49 18.12 -30.66
CA LEU A 224 -4.51 19.58 -30.79
C LEU A 224 -5.92 20.16 -30.59
N GLU A 225 -6.95 19.55 -31.17
CA GLU A 225 -8.33 19.96 -30.98
C GLU A 225 -8.74 19.92 -29.49
N VAL A 226 -8.42 18.82 -28.80
CA VAL A 226 -8.70 18.66 -27.37
C VAL A 226 -7.92 19.66 -26.52
N LEU A 227 -6.65 19.91 -26.84
CA LEU A 227 -5.85 20.92 -26.17
C LEU A 227 -6.49 22.30 -26.27
N HIS A 228 -6.85 22.73 -27.49
CA HIS A 228 -7.51 24.02 -27.71
C HIS A 228 -8.89 24.08 -27.04
N TYR A 229 -9.67 23.00 -27.09
CA TYR A 229 -10.95 22.93 -26.40
C TYR A 229 -10.80 23.22 -24.91
N PHE A 230 -9.84 22.60 -24.22
CA PHE A 230 -9.60 22.90 -22.81
C PHE A 230 -9.04 24.31 -22.59
N ALA A 231 -8.09 24.76 -23.40
CA ALA A 231 -7.54 26.11 -23.29
C ALA A 231 -8.62 27.20 -23.42
N ASP A 232 -9.63 26.99 -24.26
CA ASP A 232 -10.70 27.97 -24.51
C ASP A 232 -11.84 27.93 -23.48
N HIS A 233 -12.06 26.78 -22.81
CA HIS A 233 -13.24 26.55 -21.98
C HIS A 233 -12.96 26.39 -20.49
N ILE A 234 -11.71 26.18 -20.07
CA ILE A 234 -11.35 26.15 -18.66
C ILE A 234 -11.57 27.56 -18.07
N PRO A 235 -12.27 27.69 -16.93
CA PRO A 235 -12.43 28.97 -16.25
C PRO A 235 -11.06 29.57 -15.89
N PRO A 236 -10.78 30.82 -16.26
CA PRO A 236 -9.49 31.43 -15.97
C PRO A 236 -9.35 31.68 -14.45
N ALA A 237 -8.18 31.37 -13.92
CA ALA A 237 -7.75 31.76 -12.59
C ALA A 237 -6.91 33.04 -12.64
N ASP A 238 -6.75 33.71 -11.50
CA ASP A 238 -5.80 34.81 -11.36
C ASP A 238 -4.38 34.24 -11.26
N LEU A 239 -3.71 34.12 -12.41
CA LEU A 239 -2.38 33.51 -12.50
C LEU A 239 -1.32 34.33 -11.77
N ASP A 240 -1.47 35.65 -11.68
CA ASP A 240 -0.50 36.50 -10.99
C ASP A 240 -0.59 36.29 -9.47
N LEU A 241 -1.81 36.22 -8.94
CA LEU A 241 -2.02 35.84 -7.54
C LEU A 241 -1.48 34.44 -7.22
N LEU A 242 -1.67 33.47 -8.11
CA LEU A 242 -1.12 32.12 -7.92
C LEU A 242 0.42 32.14 -7.85
N ARG A 243 1.08 32.95 -8.70
CA ARG A 243 2.55 33.07 -8.69
C ARG A 243 3.05 33.72 -7.40
N GLU A 244 2.32 34.71 -6.89
CA GLU A 244 2.64 35.35 -5.60
C GLU A 244 2.54 34.34 -4.46
N VAL A 245 1.45 33.57 -4.40
CA VAL A 245 1.25 32.54 -3.38
C VAL A 245 2.33 31.45 -3.45
N GLU A 246 2.68 30.98 -4.65
CA GLU A 246 3.75 30.00 -4.84
C GLU A 246 5.10 30.57 -4.36
N ARG A 247 5.44 31.80 -4.75
CA ARG A 247 6.66 32.48 -4.32
C ARG A 247 6.73 32.66 -2.80
N ASP A 248 5.63 33.06 -2.17
CA ASP A 248 5.54 33.27 -0.71
C ASP A 248 5.56 31.96 0.08
N SER A 249 5.16 30.85 -0.55
CA SER A 249 5.17 29.52 0.05
C SER A 249 6.54 28.85 0.08
N LEU A 250 7.52 29.36 -0.68
CA LEU A 250 8.90 28.88 -0.66
C LEU A 250 9.62 29.37 0.61
N PRO A 251 10.11 28.48 1.50
CA PRO A 251 10.65 28.86 2.80
C PRO A 251 11.98 29.63 2.75
N PHE A 252 12.52 29.91 1.57
CA PHE A 252 13.71 30.71 1.38
C PHE A 252 13.51 31.60 0.15
N GLY A 253 13.41 32.91 0.38
CA GLY A 253 13.28 33.90 -0.68
C GLY A 253 14.38 33.73 -1.73
N THR A 254 14.02 33.89 -3.00
CA THR A 254 14.95 34.04 -4.11
C THR A 254 15.95 35.14 -3.76
N ILE A 255 17.23 34.77 -3.66
CA ILE A 255 18.33 35.73 -3.66
C ILE A 255 18.40 36.27 -5.09
N GLU A 256 18.12 37.57 -5.23
CA GLU A 256 18.31 38.36 -6.46
C GLU A 256 19.73 38.24 -7.03
#